data_AF-Q96LB3-F1
#
_entry.id   AF-Q96LB3-F1
#
_cell.length_a   1.000
_cell.length_b   1.000
_cell.length_c   1.000
_cell.angle_alpha   90.00
_cell.angle_beta   90.00
_cell.angle_gamma   90.00
#
_symmetry.space_group_name_H-M   'P 1'
#
loop_
_entity.id
_entity.type
_entity.pdbx_description
1 polymer ?
#
loop_
_entity_poly.entity_id
_entity_poly.type
_entity_poly.pdbx_seq_one_letter_code
_entity_poly.pdbx_strand_id
1 'polypeptide(L)'
;MASNHKSSAARPVSRGGVGLTGRPPSGIRPLSGNIRVATAMPPGTARPGSRGCPIGTGGVLSSQIKVAHRPVTQQGLTGMKTGTKGPQRQILDKSYYLGLLRSKISELTTEVNKLQKGIEMYNQENSVYLSYEKRAETLAVEIKELQGQLADYNMLVDKLNTNTEMEEVMNDYNMLKAQNDRETQSLDVIFTERQAKEKQIRSVEEEIEQEKQATDDIIKNMSFENQVKYLEMKTTNEKLLQELDTLQQQLDSQNMKKESLEAEIAHSQVKQEAVLLHEKLYELESHRDQMIAEDKSIGSPMEEREKLLKQIKDDNQEIASMERQLTDTKEKINQFIEEIRQLDMDLEEHQGEMNQKYKELKKREEHMDTFIETFEETKNQELKRKAQIEANIVALLEHCSRNINRIEQISSITNQELKMMQDDLNFKSTEVQKSQSTAQNLTSDIQRLQLDLQKMELLESKMTEEQHSLKSKIKQMTTDLEIYNDLPALKSSGEEKIKKLHQERMILSTHRNAFKKIMEKQNIEYEALKTQLQENETHSQLTNLERKWQHLEQNNFAMKEFIATKSQESDYQPIKKNVTKQIAEYNKTIVDALHSTSGN
;
A
#
# COMPACT_ATOMS: atom_id res chain seq x y z
N MET A 1 -38.35 49.20 24.19
CA MET A 1 -38.04 49.38 22.75
C MET A 1 -37.82 50.87 22.49
N ALA A 2 -36.61 51.39 22.74
CA ALA A 2 -36.27 52.78 22.44
C ALA A 2 -34.77 52.88 22.09
N SER A 3 -34.55 53.06 20.79
CA SER A 3 -33.40 53.57 20.04
C SER A 3 -32.06 53.84 20.75
N ASN A 4 -31.04 53.12 20.26
CA ASN A 4 -29.66 53.59 20.13
C ASN A 4 -29.59 54.88 19.30
N HIS A 5 -29.08 55.97 19.88
CA HIS A 5 -28.55 57.12 19.13
C HIS A 5 -27.05 57.26 19.45
N LYS A 6 -26.21 56.76 18.54
CA LYS A 6 -24.82 57.20 18.40
C LYS A 6 -24.83 58.42 17.48
N SER A 7 -24.53 59.60 18.03
CA SER A 7 -24.50 60.87 17.32
C SER A 7 -23.10 61.49 17.34
N SER A 8 -22.70 61.98 16.17
CA SER A 8 -21.78 63.11 15.90
C SER A 8 -20.33 63.00 16.38
N ALA A 9 -19.35 62.81 15.49
CA ALA A 9 -18.81 63.77 14.50
C ALA A 9 -17.67 64.63 15.05
N ALA A 10 -16.44 64.35 14.59
CA ALA A 10 -15.43 65.34 14.21
C ALA A 10 -14.21 64.62 13.58
N ARG A 11 -14.04 64.75 12.25
CA ARG A 11 -12.75 64.60 11.55
C ARG A 11 -12.08 65.98 11.49
N PRO A 12 -10.75 66.10 11.48
CA PRO A 12 -10.03 66.29 10.21
C PRO A 12 -8.62 65.62 10.15
N VAL A 13 -8.23 64.96 9.06
CA VAL A 13 -7.56 65.39 7.80
C VAL A 13 -6.04 65.68 7.91
N SER A 14 -5.27 64.91 7.14
CA SER A 14 -4.06 65.29 6.38
C SER A 14 -2.68 65.17 7.03
N ARG A 15 -1.92 64.12 6.67
CA ARG A 15 -0.64 64.26 5.93
C ARG A 15 -0.06 62.90 5.59
N GLY A 16 0.45 62.75 4.36
CA GLY A 16 1.50 61.77 4.05
C GLY A 16 1.12 60.65 3.10
N GLY A 17 0.40 60.93 2.02
CA GLY A 17 0.37 60.04 0.85
C GLY A 17 1.56 60.36 -0.05
N VAL A 18 2.52 59.43 -0.16
CA VAL A 18 3.55 59.44 -1.21
C VAL A 18 3.42 58.14 -2.00
N GLY A 19 2.93 58.29 -3.23
CA GLY A 19 3.33 57.54 -4.41
C GLY A 19 3.38 56.02 -4.33
N LEU A 20 2.24 55.39 -4.66
CA LEU A 20 2.19 54.06 -5.24
C LEU A 20 2.85 54.09 -6.64
N THR A 21 4.07 53.57 -6.76
CA THR A 21 4.60 53.11 -8.05
C THR A 21 4.31 51.62 -8.17
N GLY A 22 3.27 51.30 -8.94
CA GLY A 22 2.97 49.95 -9.33
C GLY A 22 4.03 49.41 -10.29
N ARG A 23 4.62 48.25 -9.96
CA ARG A 23 5.05 47.29 -10.97
C ARG A 23 4.85 45.86 -10.42
N PRO A 24 4.15 44.98 -11.15
CA PRO A 24 3.71 43.66 -10.68
C PRO A 24 4.85 42.63 -10.61
N PRO A 25 4.67 41.56 -9.81
CA PRO A 25 5.69 40.57 -9.51
C PRO A 25 5.95 39.64 -10.70
N SER A 26 7.23 39.48 -11.06
CA SER A 26 7.65 38.55 -12.10
C SER A 26 7.82 37.14 -11.53
N GLY A 27 7.26 36.19 -12.26
CA GLY A 27 7.20 34.74 -12.04
C GLY A 27 8.34 34.09 -11.25
N ILE A 28 7.89 33.32 -10.26
CA ILE A 28 8.59 32.25 -9.57
C ILE A 28 9.21 31.30 -10.62
N ARG A 29 10.54 31.25 -10.69
CA ARG A 29 11.27 30.19 -11.41
C ARG A 29 11.44 28.99 -10.49
N PRO A 30 11.07 27.76 -10.92
CA PRO A 30 11.32 26.57 -10.13
C PRO A 30 12.83 26.27 -10.07
N LEU A 31 13.33 26.03 -8.85
CA LEU A 31 14.69 25.56 -8.59
C LEU A 31 14.86 24.14 -9.18
N SER A 32 15.49 24.05 -10.34
CA SER A 32 16.04 22.80 -10.86
C SER A 32 17.48 22.68 -10.36
N GLY A 33 17.66 22.12 -9.16
CA GLY A 33 18.97 21.86 -8.58
C GLY A 33 19.01 20.45 -8.02
N ASN A 34 19.27 19.46 -8.88
CA ASN A 34 19.58 18.10 -8.47
C ASN A 34 20.80 18.10 -7.55
N ILE A 35 20.57 17.99 -6.25
CA ILE A 35 21.59 17.75 -5.24
C ILE A 35 22.05 16.29 -5.45
N ARG A 36 23.10 16.14 -6.26
CA ARG A 36 23.84 14.87 -6.34
C ARG A 36 24.66 14.74 -5.07
N VAL A 37 24.18 13.90 -4.16
CA VAL A 37 24.88 13.46 -2.96
C VAL A 37 26.18 12.79 -3.40
N ALA A 38 27.31 13.40 -3.04
CA ALA A 38 28.63 12.86 -3.32
C ALA A 38 28.85 11.63 -2.44
N THR A 39 28.86 10.45 -3.05
CA THR A 39 29.32 9.21 -2.42
C THR A 39 30.79 9.38 -2.01
N ALA A 40 31.00 9.38 -0.71
CA ALA A 40 32.31 9.42 -0.07
C ALA A 40 33.21 8.29 -0.60
N MET A 41 34.35 8.68 -1.17
CA MET A 41 35.45 7.76 -1.47
C MET A 41 36.17 7.40 -0.16
N PRO A 42 36.44 6.12 0.10
CA PRO A 42 37.13 5.70 1.32
C PRO A 42 38.62 6.11 1.31
N PRO A 43 39.24 6.30 2.48
CA PRO A 43 40.54 6.94 2.63
C PRO A 43 41.69 6.09 2.08
N GLY A 44 42.56 6.73 1.29
CA GLY A 44 43.77 6.10 0.77
C GLY A 44 44.74 5.70 1.88
N THR A 45 45.09 4.42 1.91
CA THR A 45 46.21 3.90 2.68
C THR A 45 47.51 4.28 1.96
N ALA A 46 48.11 5.38 2.40
CA ALA A 46 49.45 5.80 2.02
C ALA A 46 50.48 4.75 2.50
N ARG A 47 51.20 4.13 1.56
CA ARG A 47 52.45 3.42 1.89
C ARG A 47 53.62 4.16 1.23
N PRO A 48 54.50 4.80 2.03
CA PRO A 48 55.67 5.51 1.55
C PRO A 48 56.85 4.54 1.41
N GLY A 49 57.65 4.68 0.34
CA GLY A 49 58.79 3.77 0.19
C GLY A 49 59.63 3.91 -1.08
N SER A 50 60.36 5.02 -1.20
CA SER A 50 61.76 5.10 -1.62
C SER A 50 62.19 4.76 -3.06
N ARG A 51 63.20 5.53 -3.52
CA ARG A 51 63.95 5.50 -4.80
C ARG A 51 63.23 6.24 -5.93
N GLY A 52 63.63 7.45 -6.37
CA GLY A 52 64.95 8.06 -6.34
C GLY A 52 65.76 7.62 -7.57
N CYS A 53 65.44 8.16 -8.76
CA CYS A 53 66.42 8.82 -9.64
C CYS A 53 65.77 9.34 -10.94
N PRO A 54 66.32 10.41 -11.54
CA PRO A 54 65.70 11.17 -12.62
C PRO A 54 66.25 10.83 -14.01
N ILE A 55 65.40 11.07 -15.02
CA ILE A 55 65.71 11.60 -16.35
C ILE A 55 66.73 10.80 -17.18
N GLY A 56 66.19 9.95 -18.06
CA GLY A 56 66.88 9.41 -19.23
C GLY A 56 65.95 9.48 -20.44
N THR A 57 66.01 10.59 -21.16
CA THR A 57 65.41 10.81 -22.47
C THR A 57 66.10 9.97 -23.55
N GLY A 58 65.37 9.18 -24.34
CA GLY A 58 65.87 8.67 -25.62
C GLY A 58 65.16 7.43 -26.18
N GLY A 59 64.46 7.61 -27.31
CA GLY A 59 64.63 6.75 -28.49
C GLY A 59 63.94 5.38 -28.58
N VAL A 60 62.75 5.38 -29.19
CA VAL A 60 62.32 4.58 -30.36
C VAL A 60 62.74 3.08 -30.47
N LEU A 61 61.70 2.24 -30.39
CA LEU A 61 61.45 0.97 -31.12
C LEU A 61 62.64 0.03 -31.38
N SER A 62 62.72 -1.05 -30.61
CA SER A 62 63.28 -2.32 -31.08
C SER A 62 62.52 -3.47 -30.40
N SER A 63 61.53 -4.01 -31.12
CA SER A 63 60.88 -5.27 -30.78
C SER A 63 61.83 -6.43 -31.09
N GLN A 64 62.54 -6.90 -30.07
CA GLN A 64 63.35 -8.11 -30.17
C GLN A 64 62.61 -9.26 -29.47
N ILE A 65 61.75 -9.95 -30.24
CA ILE A 65 61.02 -11.13 -29.76
C ILE A 65 62.02 -12.28 -29.60
N LYS A 66 62.24 -12.65 -28.35
CA LYS A 66 63.23 -13.61 -27.86
C LYS A 66 62.71 -15.03 -28.08
N VAL A 67 63.24 -15.75 -29.07
CA VAL A 67 62.92 -17.17 -29.33
C VAL A 67 63.78 -18.03 -28.40
N ALA A 68 63.21 -18.45 -27.27
CA ALA A 68 63.90 -19.28 -26.29
C ALA A 68 63.31 -20.70 -26.26
N HIS A 69 64.20 -21.69 -26.35
CA HIS A 69 64.03 -23.12 -26.05
C HIS A 69 63.24 -23.99 -27.04
N ARG A 70 63.98 -24.52 -28.03
CA ARG A 70 63.65 -25.78 -28.70
C ARG A 70 64.01 -26.94 -27.74
N PRO A 71 63.11 -27.89 -27.45
CA PRO A 71 63.44 -29.09 -26.70
C PRO A 71 64.40 -29.95 -27.52
N VAL A 72 65.59 -30.17 -26.99
CA VAL A 72 66.58 -31.10 -27.51
C VAL A 72 66.18 -32.49 -27.03
N THR A 73 65.30 -33.18 -27.78
CA THR A 73 65.04 -34.60 -27.52
C THR A 73 66.08 -35.42 -28.28
N GLN A 74 67.06 -35.86 -27.50
CA GLN A 74 68.29 -36.54 -27.91
C GLN A 74 68.08 -38.02 -28.31
N GLN A 75 66.85 -38.44 -28.60
CA GLN A 75 66.50 -39.79 -29.04
C GLN A 75 65.38 -39.71 -30.07
N GLY A 76 65.73 -39.67 -31.36
CA GLY A 76 64.72 -39.58 -32.43
C GLY A 76 65.23 -39.85 -33.84
N LEU A 77 66.34 -40.58 -34.00
CA LEU A 77 66.82 -41.07 -35.31
C LEU A 77 66.98 -42.59 -35.35
N THR A 78 66.20 -43.30 -34.55
CA THR A 78 66.02 -44.75 -34.67
C THR A 78 64.53 -44.98 -34.99
N GLY A 79 64.10 -45.79 -35.92
CA GLY A 79 64.77 -46.48 -37.00
C GLY A 79 63.68 -46.87 -38.00
N MET A 80 64.10 -47.11 -39.23
CA MET A 80 63.41 -47.97 -40.19
C MET A 80 62.05 -47.47 -40.67
N LYS A 81 62.13 -46.75 -41.80
CA LYS A 81 61.16 -46.86 -42.91
C LYS A 81 60.70 -48.31 -43.02
N THR A 82 59.46 -48.61 -42.66
CA THR A 82 58.75 -49.73 -43.28
C THR A 82 57.56 -49.12 -43.99
N GLY A 83 57.45 -49.48 -45.26
CA GLY A 83 56.67 -48.74 -46.24
C GLY A 83 55.23 -48.53 -45.80
N THR A 84 54.63 -47.56 -46.46
CA THR A 84 53.19 -47.40 -46.68
C THR A 84 52.54 -48.75 -47.00
N LYS A 85 52.36 -49.60 -46.00
CA LYS A 85 51.43 -50.69 -46.04
C LYS A 85 50.12 -50.02 -45.73
N GLY A 86 49.39 -49.77 -46.81
CA GLY A 86 48.03 -49.26 -46.79
C GLY A 86 47.22 -49.96 -45.70
N PRO A 87 46.16 -49.30 -45.22
CA PRO A 87 45.56 -49.45 -43.91
C PRO A 87 45.46 -50.92 -43.51
N GLN A 88 46.55 -51.47 -42.95
CA GLN A 88 46.52 -52.81 -42.43
C GLN A 88 45.71 -52.65 -41.16
N ARG A 89 44.48 -53.17 -41.24
CA ARG A 89 43.60 -53.45 -40.11
C ARG A 89 44.48 -53.66 -38.89
N GLN A 90 44.52 -52.66 -38.02
CA GLN A 90 45.09 -52.84 -36.71
C GLN A 90 44.16 -53.83 -36.04
N ILE A 91 44.54 -55.10 -36.09
CA ILE A 91 43.85 -56.14 -35.33
C ILE A 91 44.18 -55.80 -33.89
N LEU A 92 43.20 -55.18 -33.23
CA LEU A 92 43.29 -54.82 -31.82
C LEU A 92 43.30 -56.13 -31.04
N ASP A 93 44.49 -56.68 -30.86
CA ASP A 93 44.68 -57.94 -30.13
C ASP A 93 44.21 -57.78 -28.69
N LYS A 94 43.97 -58.92 -28.01
CA LYS A 94 43.65 -58.97 -26.58
C LYS A 94 44.58 -58.08 -25.73
N SER A 95 45.85 -57.96 -26.10
CA SER A 95 46.85 -57.09 -25.45
C SER A 95 46.54 -55.59 -25.57
N TYR A 96 46.00 -55.13 -26.70
CA TYR A 96 45.57 -53.74 -26.88
C TYR A 96 44.41 -53.40 -25.94
N TYR A 97 43.35 -54.22 -25.95
CA TYR A 97 42.20 -54.00 -25.07
C TYR A 97 42.57 -54.15 -23.59
N LEU A 98 43.48 -55.06 -23.24
CA LEU A 98 44.05 -55.15 -21.89
C LEU A 98 44.85 -53.89 -21.51
N GLY A 99 45.62 -53.33 -22.44
CA GLY A 99 46.33 -52.06 -22.23
C GLY A 99 45.37 -50.90 -22.01
N LEU A 100 44.33 -50.81 -22.83
CA LEU A 100 43.27 -49.80 -22.70
C LEU A 100 42.51 -49.94 -21.38
N LEU A 101 42.16 -51.17 -20.99
CA LEU A 101 41.54 -51.47 -19.69
C LEU A 101 42.45 -51.05 -18.53
N ARG A 102 43.75 -51.36 -18.57
CA ARG A 102 44.72 -50.92 -17.55
C ARG A 102 44.84 -49.40 -17.49
N SER A 103 44.85 -48.72 -18.64
CA SER A 103 44.82 -47.25 -18.70
C SER A 103 43.55 -46.70 -18.05
N LYS A 104 42.38 -47.27 -18.39
CA LYS A 104 41.11 -46.83 -17.85
C LYS A 104 40.98 -47.09 -16.36
N ILE A 105 41.48 -48.23 -15.87
CA ILE A 105 41.58 -48.53 -14.44
C ILE A 105 42.48 -47.51 -13.75
N SER A 106 43.64 -47.18 -14.33
CA SER A 106 44.53 -46.15 -13.78
C SER A 106 43.87 -44.76 -13.75
N GLU A 107 43.13 -44.38 -14.80
CA GLU A 107 42.34 -43.14 -14.85
C GLU A 107 41.26 -43.12 -13.77
N LEU A 108 40.49 -44.21 -13.64
CA LEU A 108 39.48 -44.36 -12.59
C LEU A 108 40.10 -44.28 -11.19
N THR A 109 41.21 -44.95 -10.93
CA THR A 109 41.93 -44.85 -9.64
C THR A 109 42.42 -43.43 -9.37
N THR A 110 42.89 -42.72 -10.41
CA THR A 110 43.34 -41.32 -10.27
C THR A 110 42.16 -40.39 -9.94
N GLU A 111 41.03 -40.57 -10.62
CA GLU A 111 39.80 -39.82 -10.34
C GLU A 111 39.20 -40.16 -8.98
N VAL A 112 39.20 -41.44 -8.56
CA VAL A 112 38.78 -41.83 -7.19
C VAL A 112 39.64 -41.14 -6.15
N ASN A 113 40.97 -41.12 -6.29
CA ASN A 113 41.86 -40.41 -5.38
C ASN A 113 41.63 -38.89 -5.38
N LYS A 114 41.30 -38.30 -6.54
CA LYS A 114 40.98 -36.87 -6.67
C LYS A 114 39.65 -36.53 -6.00
N LEU A 115 38.62 -37.36 -6.18
CA LEU A 115 37.33 -37.23 -5.51
C LEU A 115 37.46 -37.42 -3.99
N GLN A 116 38.26 -38.39 -3.53
CA GLN A 116 38.55 -38.60 -2.12
C GLN A 116 39.18 -37.34 -1.49
N LYS A 117 40.20 -36.76 -2.13
CA LYS A 117 40.79 -35.48 -1.72
C LYS A 117 39.79 -34.33 -1.76
N GLY A 118 38.90 -34.32 -2.74
CA GLY A 118 37.81 -33.35 -2.84
C GLY A 118 36.82 -33.46 -1.67
N ILE A 119 36.47 -34.67 -1.25
CA ILE A 119 35.60 -34.92 -0.09
C ILE A 119 36.29 -34.49 1.22
N GLU A 120 37.58 -34.81 1.39
CA GLU A 120 38.37 -34.38 2.55
C GLU A 120 38.47 -32.85 2.62
N MET A 121 38.78 -32.19 1.49
CA MET A 121 38.80 -30.74 1.39
C MET A 121 37.43 -30.14 1.70
N TYR A 122 36.34 -30.69 1.13
CA TYR A 122 34.98 -30.19 1.37
C TYR A 122 34.58 -30.34 2.83
N ASN A 123 34.92 -31.44 3.49
CA ASN A 123 34.64 -31.62 4.92
C ASN A 123 35.44 -30.64 5.79
N GLN A 124 36.71 -30.39 5.45
CA GLN A 124 37.53 -29.39 6.11
C GLN A 124 36.96 -27.98 5.89
N GLU A 125 36.62 -27.62 4.66
CA GLU A 125 35.97 -26.35 4.32
C GLU A 125 34.63 -26.19 5.05
N ASN A 126 33.79 -27.22 5.09
CA ASN A 126 32.51 -27.21 5.81
C ASN A 126 32.70 -26.97 7.32
N SER A 127 33.71 -27.59 7.93
CA SER A 127 34.05 -27.32 9.34
C SER A 127 34.53 -25.88 9.57
N VAL A 128 35.27 -25.33 8.61
CA VAL A 128 35.75 -23.95 8.63
C VAL A 128 34.57 -22.98 8.43
N TYR A 129 33.66 -23.25 7.50
CA TYR A 129 32.43 -22.49 7.29
C TYR A 129 31.57 -22.45 8.56
N LEU A 130 31.34 -23.59 9.20
CA LEU A 130 30.59 -23.65 10.46
C LEU A 130 31.26 -22.80 11.56
N SER A 131 32.61 -22.76 11.59
CA SER A 131 33.33 -21.91 12.55
C SER A 131 33.21 -20.42 12.23
N TYR A 132 33.19 -20.04 10.94
CA TYR A 132 32.95 -18.67 10.50
C TYR A 132 31.51 -18.24 10.75
N GLU A 133 30.54 -19.13 10.54
CA GLU A 133 29.12 -18.89 10.81
C GLU A 133 28.89 -18.63 12.30
N LYS A 134 29.39 -19.50 13.20
CA LYS A 134 29.31 -19.26 14.64
C LYS A 134 29.97 -17.95 15.08
N ARG A 135 31.12 -17.61 14.50
CA ARG A 135 31.78 -16.31 14.76
C ARG A 135 30.93 -15.15 14.23
N ALA A 136 30.33 -15.29 13.06
CA ALA A 136 29.45 -14.28 12.48
C ALA A 136 28.18 -14.10 13.32
N GLU A 137 27.57 -15.17 13.81
CA GLU A 137 26.44 -15.12 14.76
C GLU A 137 26.83 -14.41 16.06
N THR A 138 27.98 -14.77 16.64
CA THR A 138 28.46 -14.13 17.88
C THR A 138 28.70 -12.63 17.68
N LEU A 139 29.38 -12.25 16.58
CA LEU A 139 29.60 -10.85 16.23
C LEU A 139 28.29 -10.12 15.91
N ALA A 140 27.32 -10.78 15.30
CA ALA A 140 26.00 -10.19 15.02
C ALA A 140 25.23 -9.91 16.32
N VAL A 141 25.32 -10.81 17.30
CA VAL A 141 24.75 -10.60 18.64
C VAL A 141 25.47 -9.44 19.36
N GLU A 142 26.80 -9.41 19.33
CA GLU A 142 27.59 -8.29 19.92
C GLU A 142 27.25 -6.94 19.25
N ILE A 143 27.15 -6.89 17.93
CA ILE A 143 26.76 -5.68 17.20
C ILE A 143 25.36 -5.25 17.61
N LYS A 144 24.41 -6.19 17.74
CA LYS A 144 23.05 -5.88 18.17
C LYS A 144 23.01 -5.32 19.59
N GLU A 145 23.81 -5.90 20.51
CA GLU A 145 23.93 -5.40 21.88
C GLU A 145 24.57 -4.00 21.92
N LEU A 146 25.64 -3.76 21.16
CA LEU A 146 26.27 -2.44 21.03
C LEU A 146 25.33 -1.40 20.40
N GLN A 147 24.52 -1.81 19.41
CA GLN A 147 23.48 -0.95 18.84
C GLN A 147 22.41 -0.60 19.89
N GLY A 148 22.02 -1.56 20.73
CA GLY A 148 21.13 -1.32 21.87
C GLY A 148 21.72 -0.32 22.86
N GLN A 149 22.96 -0.54 23.30
CA GLN A 149 23.66 0.39 24.21
C GLN A 149 23.80 1.78 23.60
N LEU A 150 24.11 1.89 22.30
CA LEU A 150 24.16 3.18 21.61
C LEU A 150 22.79 3.85 21.56
N ALA A 151 21.71 3.10 21.36
CA ALA A 151 20.36 3.63 21.41
C ALA A 151 20.03 4.15 22.82
N ASP A 152 20.42 3.44 23.88
CA ASP A 152 20.24 3.87 25.27
C ASP A 152 21.05 5.14 25.57
N TYR A 153 22.32 5.21 25.14
CA TYR A 153 23.14 6.41 25.28
C TYR A 153 22.56 7.60 24.52
N ASN A 154 22.09 7.39 23.29
CA ASN A 154 21.45 8.45 22.51
C ASN A 154 20.16 8.94 23.17
N MET A 155 19.35 8.02 23.69
CA MET A 155 18.15 8.36 24.45
C MET A 155 18.50 9.16 25.71
N LEU A 156 19.54 8.75 26.46
CA LEU A 156 20.01 9.50 27.63
C LEU A 156 20.47 10.91 27.26
N VAL A 157 21.26 11.06 26.18
CA VAL A 157 21.72 12.37 25.70
C VAL A 157 20.53 13.25 25.29
N ASP A 158 19.53 12.69 24.62
CA ASP A 158 18.32 13.42 24.22
C ASP A 158 17.51 13.90 25.43
N LYS A 159 17.32 13.04 26.44
CA LYS A 159 16.64 13.38 27.70
C LYS A 159 17.38 14.44 28.51
N LEU A 160 18.72 14.37 28.55
CA LEU A 160 19.55 15.40 29.19
C LEU A 160 19.46 16.74 28.45
N ASN A 161 19.50 16.74 27.12
CA ASN A 161 19.39 17.97 26.32
C ASN A 161 17.99 18.60 26.41
N THR A 162 16.95 17.77 26.56
CA THR A 162 15.57 18.22 26.71
C THR A 162 15.23 18.65 28.16
N ASN A 163 16.16 18.46 29.11
CA ASN A 163 15.93 18.64 30.55
C ASN A 163 14.68 17.88 31.05
N THR A 164 14.45 16.65 30.55
CA THR A 164 13.33 15.81 31.00
C THR A 164 13.49 15.48 32.49
N GLU A 165 12.45 15.75 33.28
CA GLU A 165 12.47 15.49 34.72
C GLU A 165 12.47 13.98 35.02
N MET A 166 13.12 13.57 36.10
CA MET A 166 13.21 12.16 36.51
C MET A 166 11.83 11.53 36.75
N GLU A 167 10.88 12.32 37.26
CA GLU A 167 9.50 11.86 37.50
C GLU A 167 8.78 11.49 36.19
N GLU A 168 9.01 12.22 35.09
CA GLU A 168 8.44 11.85 33.77
C GLU A 168 9.02 10.53 33.28
N VAL A 169 10.33 10.33 33.40
CA VAL A 169 10.99 9.07 33.04
C VAL A 169 10.47 7.90 33.90
N MET A 170 10.25 8.13 35.20
CA MET A 170 9.70 7.12 36.10
C MET A 170 8.24 6.78 35.77
N ASN A 171 7.43 7.76 35.35
CA ASN A 171 6.08 7.53 34.87
C ASN A 171 6.07 6.73 33.56
N ASP A 172 6.92 7.08 32.59
CA ASP A 172 7.09 6.32 31.35
C ASP A 172 7.54 4.88 31.62
N TYR A 173 8.50 4.69 32.54
CA TYR A 173 8.94 3.36 32.97
C TYR A 173 7.80 2.54 33.58
N ASN A 174 7.02 3.14 34.49
CA ASN A 174 5.89 2.46 35.12
C ASN A 174 4.80 2.09 34.10
N MET A 175 4.52 2.98 33.15
CA MET A 175 3.58 2.72 32.05
C MET A 175 4.07 1.58 31.16
N LEU A 176 5.33 1.62 30.73
CA LEU A 176 5.94 0.59 29.88
C LEU A 176 6.00 -0.76 30.60
N LYS A 177 6.32 -0.77 31.89
CA LYS A 177 6.30 -1.98 32.72
C LYS A 177 4.89 -2.57 32.80
N ALA A 178 3.88 -1.74 33.06
CA ALA A 178 2.49 -2.20 33.11
C ALA A 178 2.00 -2.72 31.74
N GLN A 179 2.52 -2.19 30.62
CA GLN A 179 2.25 -2.73 29.30
C GLN A 179 2.96 -4.07 29.08
N ASN A 180 4.26 -4.16 29.41
CA ASN A 180 5.04 -5.39 29.28
C ASN A 180 4.46 -6.54 30.13
N ASP A 181 3.99 -6.24 31.34
CA ASP A 181 3.31 -7.22 32.20
C ASP A 181 2.00 -7.72 31.57
N ARG A 182 1.21 -6.83 30.93
CA ARG A 182 -0.01 -7.23 30.19
C ARG A 182 0.32 -8.07 28.96
N GLU A 183 1.32 -7.67 28.18
CA GLU A 183 1.77 -8.40 27.00
C GLU A 183 2.32 -9.78 27.39
N THR A 184 3.07 -9.87 28.50
CA THR A 184 3.56 -11.14 29.05
C THR A 184 2.40 -12.05 29.45
N GLN A 185 1.40 -11.52 30.16
CA GLN A 185 0.18 -12.28 30.48
C GLN A 185 -0.56 -12.75 29.22
N SER A 186 -0.70 -11.89 28.21
CA SER A 186 -1.30 -12.27 26.94
C SER A 186 -0.51 -13.36 26.22
N LEU A 187 0.82 -13.29 26.23
CA LEU A 187 1.70 -14.28 25.64
C LEU A 187 1.58 -15.62 26.37
N ASP A 188 1.52 -15.62 27.70
CA ASP A 188 1.31 -16.81 28.53
C ASP A 188 -0.04 -17.48 28.24
N VAL A 189 -1.11 -16.69 28.03
CA VAL A 189 -2.42 -17.20 27.61
C VAL A 189 -2.32 -17.87 26.24
N ILE A 190 -1.72 -17.21 25.24
CA ILE A 190 -1.52 -17.77 23.89
C ILE A 190 -0.67 -19.04 23.94
N PHE A 191 0.40 -19.05 24.76
CA PHE A 191 1.27 -20.21 24.91
C PHE A 191 0.54 -21.38 25.56
N THR A 192 -0.27 -21.11 26.59
CA THR A 192 -1.10 -22.12 27.27
C THR A 192 -2.17 -22.68 26.33
N GLU A 193 -2.84 -21.82 25.55
CA GLU A 193 -3.81 -22.25 24.54
C GLU A 193 -3.14 -23.10 23.45
N ARG A 194 -2.00 -22.64 22.91
CA ARG A 194 -1.21 -23.41 21.94
C ARG A 194 -0.82 -24.77 22.51
N GLN A 195 -0.37 -24.83 23.76
CA GLN A 195 -0.02 -26.10 24.42
C GLN A 195 -1.25 -27.00 24.61
N ALA A 196 -2.42 -26.44 24.93
CA ALA A 196 -3.66 -27.20 25.05
C ALA A 196 -4.11 -27.74 23.68
N LYS A 197 -4.07 -26.92 22.63
CA LYS A 197 -4.38 -27.34 21.25
C LYS A 197 -3.39 -28.40 20.74
N GLU A 198 -2.10 -28.24 21.00
CA GLU A 198 -1.07 -29.24 20.68
C GLU A 198 -1.35 -30.58 21.38
N LYS A 199 -1.76 -30.57 22.65
CA LYS A 199 -2.17 -31.80 23.35
C LYS A 199 -3.43 -32.42 22.75
N GLN A 200 -4.41 -31.60 22.38
CA GLN A 200 -5.64 -32.07 21.73
C GLN A 200 -5.35 -32.69 20.35
N ILE A 201 -4.48 -32.05 19.55
CA ILE A 201 -4.03 -32.58 18.26
C ILE A 201 -3.35 -33.94 18.48
N ARG A 202 -2.43 -34.05 19.45
CA ARG A 202 -1.78 -35.34 19.76
C ARG A 202 -2.77 -36.43 20.19
N SER A 203 -3.79 -36.07 20.99
CA SER A 203 -4.85 -37.02 21.38
C SER A 203 -5.63 -37.51 20.16
N VAL A 204 -6.02 -36.59 19.27
CA VAL A 204 -6.73 -36.93 18.03
C VAL A 204 -5.84 -37.74 17.08
N GLU A 205 -4.55 -37.42 16.95
CA GLU A 205 -3.59 -38.20 16.16
C GLU A 205 -3.42 -39.60 16.71
N GLU A 206 -3.37 -39.76 18.04
CA GLU A 206 -3.31 -41.06 18.71
C GLU A 206 -4.60 -41.86 18.51
N GLU A 207 -5.78 -41.23 18.61
CA GLU A 207 -7.08 -41.86 18.31
C GLU A 207 -7.16 -42.31 16.85
N ILE A 208 -6.73 -41.47 15.90
CA ILE A 208 -6.67 -41.82 14.47
C ILE A 208 -5.73 -43.02 14.25
N GLU A 209 -4.58 -43.06 14.92
CA GLU A 209 -3.65 -44.18 14.81
C GLU A 209 -4.20 -45.47 15.42
N GLN A 210 -4.89 -45.39 16.57
CA GLN A 210 -5.59 -46.53 17.16
C GLN A 210 -6.71 -47.04 16.26
N GLU A 211 -7.50 -46.16 15.64
CA GLU A 211 -8.57 -46.55 14.73
C GLU A 211 -8.03 -47.15 13.41
N LYS A 212 -6.90 -46.64 12.91
CA LYS A 212 -6.16 -47.27 11.80
C LYS A 212 -5.69 -48.67 12.16
N GLN A 213 -5.10 -48.85 13.35
CA GLN A 213 -4.66 -50.16 13.83
C GLN A 213 -5.84 -51.13 14.00
N ALA A 214 -6.95 -50.67 14.59
CA ALA A 214 -8.16 -51.46 14.71
C ALA A 214 -8.73 -51.88 13.35
N THR A 215 -8.72 -50.97 12.37
CA THR A 215 -9.12 -51.26 10.98
C THR A 215 -8.21 -52.29 10.34
N ASP A 216 -6.88 -52.16 10.51
CA ASP A 216 -5.90 -53.11 10.00
C ASP A 216 -6.06 -54.51 10.62
N ASP A 217 -6.36 -54.58 11.92
CA ASP A 217 -6.61 -55.85 12.62
C ASP A 217 -7.93 -56.51 12.16
N ILE A 218 -8.99 -55.73 11.94
CA ILE A 218 -10.24 -56.22 11.34
C ILE A 218 -9.98 -56.77 9.94
N ILE A 219 -9.22 -56.05 9.11
CA ILE A 219 -8.85 -56.50 7.76
C ILE A 219 -8.08 -57.83 7.84
N LYS A 220 -7.08 -57.96 8.73
CA LYS A 220 -6.29 -59.20 8.89
C LYS A 220 -7.11 -60.39 9.39
N ASN A 221 -8.09 -60.16 10.26
CA ASN A 221 -8.95 -61.21 10.81
C ASN A 221 -10.11 -61.60 9.87
N MET A 222 -10.34 -60.83 8.80
CA MET A 222 -11.36 -61.15 7.81
C MET A 222 -10.95 -62.35 6.93
N SER A 223 -11.92 -63.10 6.42
CA SER A 223 -11.66 -64.22 5.50
C SER A 223 -10.92 -63.76 4.24
N PHE A 224 -10.02 -64.60 3.71
CA PHE A 224 -9.19 -64.29 2.53
C PHE A 224 -9.98 -63.73 1.33
N GLU A 225 -11.15 -64.30 1.00
CA GLU A 225 -11.98 -63.83 -0.11
C GLU A 225 -12.45 -62.37 0.07
N ASN A 226 -12.89 -62.03 1.29
CA ASN A 226 -13.29 -60.66 1.62
C ASN A 226 -12.08 -59.72 1.66
N GLN A 227 -10.90 -60.19 2.09
CA GLN A 227 -9.67 -59.37 2.10
C GLN A 227 -9.28 -58.94 0.68
N VAL A 228 -9.34 -59.89 -0.27
CA VAL A 228 -9.10 -59.60 -1.69
C VAL A 228 -10.12 -58.58 -2.20
N LYS A 229 -11.41 -58.77 -1.92
CA LYS A 229 -12.47 -57.83 -2.31
C LYS A 229 -12.27 -56.42 -1.72
N TYR A 230 -11.86 -56.32 -0.46
CA TYR A 230 -11.55 -55.04 0.19
C TYR A 230 -10.36 -54.35 -0.50
N LEU A 231 -9.29 -55.10 -0.79
CA LEU A 231 -8.12 -54.56 -1.46
C LEU A 231 -8.43 -54.09 -2.88
N GLU A 232 -9.20 -54.86 -3.64
CA GLU A 232 -9.69 -54.44 -4.96
C GLU A 232 -10.52 -53.16 -4.88
N MET A 233 -11.48 -53.10 -3.95
CA MET A 233 -12.31 -51.91 -3.74
C MET A 233 -11.46 -50.69 -3.33
N LYS A 234 -10.46 -50.89 -2.46
CA LYS A 234 -9.50 -49.85 -2.05
C LYS A 234 -8.72 -49.33 -3.26
N THR A 235 -8.20 -50.22 -4.10
CA THR A 235 -7.49 -49.84 -5.33
C THR A 235 -8.40 -49.13 -6.33
N THR A 236 -9.67 -49.53 -6.46
CA THR A 236 -10.62 -48.82 -7.32
C THR A 236 -10.95 -47.42 -6.77
N ASN A 237 -11.09 -47.29 -5.45
CA ASN A 237 -11.33 -46.00 -4.81
C ASN A 237 -10.14 -45.05 -5.00
N GLU A 238 -8.92 -45.54 -4.78
CA GLU A 238 -7.70 -44.75 -5.03
C GLU A 238 -7.61 -44.27 -6.49
N LYS A 239 -7.95 -45.13 -7.45
CA LYS A 239 -8.01 -44.74 -8.88
C LYS A 239 -9.07 -43.68 -9.15
N LEU A 240 -10.27 -43.81 -8.57
CA LEU A 240 -11.34 -42.83 -8.72
C LEU A 240 -10.97 -41.49 -8.08
N LEU A 241 -10.28 -41.50 -6.94
CA LEU A 241 -9.79 -40.28 -6.30
C LEU A 241 -8.72 -39.59 -7.14
N GLN A 242 -7.79 -40.35 -7.75
CA GLN A 242 -6.82 -39.81 -8.69
C GLN A 242 -7.50 -39.21 -9.93
N GLU A 243 -8.50 -39.89 -10.49
CA GLU A 243 -9.28 -39.38 -11.63
C GLU A 243 -10.03 -38.10 -11.27
N LEU A 244 -10.66 -38.05 -10.09
CA LEU A 244 -11.35 -36.87 -9.58
C LEU A 244 -10.39 -35.68 -9.40
N ASP A 245 -9.19 -35.91 -8.85
CA ASP A 245 -8.16 -34.87 -8.75
C ASP A 245 -7.73 -34.36 -10.13
N THR A 246 -7.54 -35.25 -11.12
CA THR A 246 -7.21 -34.81 -12.49
C THR A 246 -8.32 -34.00 -13.15
N LEU A 247 -9.58 -34.39 -12.96
CA LEU A 247 -10.73 -33.65 -13.48
C LEU A 247 -10.89 -32.28 -12.79
N GLN A 248 -10.64 -32.22 -11.48
CA GLN A 248 -10.64 -30.96 -10.73
C GLN A 248 -9.57 -30.01 -11.26
N GLN A 249 -8.33 -30.48 -11.46
CA GLN A 249 -7.26 -29.68 -12.05
C GLN A 249 -7.60 -29.20 -13.48
N GLN A 250 -8.26 -30.03 -14.28
CA GLN A 250 -8.74 -29.64 -15.62
C GLN A 250 -9.83 -28.56 -15.56
N LEU A 251 -10.79 -28.69 -14.64
CA LEU A 251 -11.84 -27.70 -14.41
C LEU A 251 -11.25 -26.36 -13.97
N ASP A 252 -10.30 -26.38 -13.03
CA ASP A 252 -9.61 -25.19 -12.55
C ASP A 252 -8.80 -24.52 -13.67
N SER A 253 -8.13 -25.32 -14.52
CA SER A 253 -7.44 -24.81 -15.72
C SER A 253 -8.39 -24.17 -16.73
N GLN A 254 -9.57 -24.75 -16.99
CA GLN A 254 -10.57 -24.16 -17.87
C GLN A 254 -11.18 -22.89 -17.27
N ASN A 255 -11.42 -22.86 -15.96
CA ASN A 255 -11.91 -21.68 -15.26
C ASN A 255 -10.89 -20.53 -15.31
N MET A 256 -9.61 -20.79 -15.02
CA MET A 256 -8.55 -19.80 -15.18
C MET A 256 -8.45 -19.28 -16.62
N LYS A 257 -8.57 -20.17 -17.62
CA LYS A 257 -8.58 -19.78 -19.03
C LYS A 257 -9.78 -18.90 -19.37
N LYS A 258 -10.99 -19.28 -18.91
CA LYS A 258 -12.21 -18.48 -19.06
C LYS A 258 -12.01 -17.08 -18.45
N GLU A 259 -11.56 -16.99 -17.21
CA GLU A 259 -11.33 -15.72 -16.52
C GLU A 259 -10.29 -14.85 -17.24
N SER A 260 -9.21 -15.46 -17.74
CA SER A 260 -8.19 -14.73 -18.52
C SER A 260 -8.74 -14.16 -19.84
N LEU A 261 -9.62 -14.90 -20.53
CA LEU A 261 -10.27 -14.45 -21.76
C LEU A 261 -11.30 -13.37 -21.47
N GLU A 262 -12.06 -13.50 -20.39
CA GLU A 262 -13.00 -12.47 -19.91
C GLU A 262 -12.27 -11.17 -19.55
N ALA A 263 -11.13 -11.25 -18.86
CA ALA A 263 -10.28 -10.09 -18.56
C ALA A 263 -9.71 -9.43 -19.83
N GLU A 264 -9.30 -10.23 -20.83
CA GLU A 264 -8.79 -9.71 -22.10
C GLU A 264 -9.90 -9.04 -22.93
N ILE A 265 -11.11 -9.60 -22.93
CA ILE A 265 -12.30 -8.98 -23.52
C ILE A 265 -12.64 -7.67 -22.80
N ALA A 266 -12.56 -7.66 -21.47
CA ALA A 266 -12.83 -6.47 -20.67
C ALA A 266 -11.81 -5.34 -20.92
N HIS A 267 -10.55 -5.64 -21.24
CA HIS A 267 -9.53 -4.61 -21.48
C HIS A 267 -9.49 -4.10 -22.93
N SER A 268 -10.04 -4.85 -23.90
CA SER A 268 -10.01 -4.48 -25.31
C SER A 268 -11.32 -3.82 -25.74
N GLN A 269 -11.28 -2.51 -25.98
CA GLN A 269 -12.45 -1.72 -26.43
C GLN A 269 -13.11 -2.31 -27.69
N VAL A 270 -12.31 -2.80 -28.64
CA VAL A 270 -12.80 -3.44 -29.87
C VAL A 270 -13.51 -4.77 -29.59
N LYS A 271 -13.00 -5.56 -28.63
CA LYS A 271 -13.67 -6.82 -28.23
C LYS A 271 -14.97 -6.54 -27.49
N GLN A 272 -15.04 -5.51 -26.64
CA GLN A 272 -16.29 -5.11 -25.99
C GLN A 272 -17.37 -4.70 -27.01
N GLU A 273 -17.02 -3.87 -27.99
CA GLU A 273 -17.95 -3.48 -29.06
C GLU A 273 -18.40 -4.69 -29.89
N ALA A 274 -17.49 -5.64 -30.16
CA ALA A 274 -17.83 -6.89 -30.85
C ALA A 274 -18.79 -7.78 -30.05
N VAL A 275 -18.62 -7.87 -28.72
CA VAL A 275 -19.53 -8.61 -27.82
C VAL A 275 -20.94 -8.00 -27.87
N LEU A 276 -21.05 -6.68 -27.72
CA LEU A 276 -22.35 -5.98 -27.80
C LEU A 276 -23.02 -6.19 -29.16
N LEU A 277 -22.25 -6.20 -30.25
CA LEU A 277 -22.79 -6.44 -31.59
C LEU A 277 -23.26 -7.90 -31.75
N HIS A 278 -22.55 -8.87 -31.17
CA HIS A 278 -22.96 -10.28 -31.16
C HIS A 278 -24.22 -10.50 -30.33
N GLU A 279 -24.32 -9.89 -29.14
CA GLU A 279 -25.54 -9.91 -28.33
C GLU A 279 -26.71 -9.31 -29.12
N LYS A 280 -26.48 -8.18 -29.80
CA LYS A 280 -27.54 -7.55 -30.59
C LYS A 280 -27.97 -8.39 -31.79
N LEU A 281 -27.02 -9.04 -32.47
CA LEU A 281 -27.32 -9.97 -33.55
C LEU A 281 -28.12 -11.17 -33.06
N TYR A 282 -27.74 -11.75 -31.91
CA TYR A 282 -28.46 -12.87 -31.30
C TYR A 282 -29.91 -12.50 -30.95
N GLU A 283 -30.13 -11.32 -30.37
CA GLU A 283 -31.49 -10.82 -30.11
C GLU A 283 -32.31 -10.65 -31.40
N LEU A 284 -31.71 -10.07 -32.44
CA LEU A 284 -32.39 -9.84 -33.72
C LEU A 284 -32.70 -11.16 -34.45
N GLU A 285 -31.80 -12.14 -34.39
CA GLU A 285 -32.02 -13.48 -34.93
C GLU A 285 -33.14 -14.20 -34.19
N SER A 286 -33.13 -14.15 -32.85
CA SER A 286 -34.22 -14.69 -32.01
C SER A 286 -35.57 -14.05 -32.36
N HIS A 287 -35.61 -12.72 -32.51
CA HIS A 287 -36.83 -12.01 -32.88
C HIS A 287 -37.31 -12.35 -34.29
N ARG A 288 -36.39 -12.47 -35.26
CA ARG A 288 -36.72 -12.92 -36.62
C ARG A 288 -37.35 -14.31 -36.60
N ASP A 289 -36.77 -15.25 -35.86
CA ASP A 289 -37.27 -16.62 -35.79
C ASP A 289 -38.64 -16.69 -35.13
N GLN A 290 -38.89 -15.84 -34.14
CA GLN A 290 -40.21 -15.67 -33.53
C GLN A 290 -41.24 -15.11 -34.54
N MET A 291 -40.88 -14.07 -35.30
CA MET A 291 -41.77 -13.49 -36.31
C MET A 291 -42.07 -14.46 -37.47
N ILE A 292 -41.09 -15.26 -37.89
CA ILE A 292 -41.28 -16.32 -38.90
C ILE A 292 -42.21 -17.42 -38.37
N ALA A 293 -42.12 -17.75 -37.08
CA ALA A 293 -43.03 -18.70 -36.46
C ALA A 293 -44.47 -18.15 -36.42
N GLU A 294 -44.64 -16.86 -36.14
CA GLU A 294 -45.94 -16.17 -36.18
C GLU A 294 -46.51 -16.11 -37.60
N ASP A 295 -45.74 -15.68 -38.61
CA ASP A 295 -46.21 -15.59 -40.01
C ASP A 295 -46.63 -16.96 -40.56
N LYS A 296 -45.93 -18.04 -40.19
CA LYS A 296 -46.34 -19.41 -40.54
C LYS A 296 -47.66 -19.83 -39.90
N SER A 297 -48.10 -19.14 -38.85
CA SER A 297 -49.37 -19.41 -38.16
C SER A 297 -50.55 -18.60 -38.70
N ILE A 298 -50.31 -17.52 -39.46
CA ILE A 298 -51.36 -16.69 -40.07
C ILE A 298 -51.97 -17.44 -41.26
N GLY A 299 -52.97 -18.28 -40.99
CA GLY A 299 -53.76 -19.01 -41.98
C GLY A 299 -54.94 -18.20 -42.51
N SER A 300 -55.66 -18.75 -43.50
CA SER A 300 -56.85 -18.10 -44.07
C SER A 300 -57.93 -17.91 -42.99
N PRO A 301 -58.60 -16.74 -42.88
CA PRO A 301 -59.60 -16.46 -41.83
C PRO A 301 -60.74 -17.49 -41.71
N MET A 302 -61.04 -18.24 -42.79
CA MET A 302 -62.02 -19.33 -42.75
C MET A 302 -61.47 -20.58 -42.07
N GLU A 303 -60.22 -20.95 -42.34
CA GLU A 303 -59.53 -22.06 -41.66
C GLU A 303 -59.25 -21.73 -40.20
N GLU A 304 -58.96 -20.47 -39.87
CA GLU A 304 -58.92 -20.02 -38.48
C GLU A 304 -60.26 -20.21 -37.80
N ARG A 305 -61.38 -19.89 -38.45
CA ARG A 305 -62.70 -20.07 -37.84
C ARG A 305 -63.00 -21.54 -37.56
N GLU A 306 -62.63 -22.44 -38.47
CA GLU A 306 -62.82 -23.89 -38.31
C GLU A 306 -61.84 -24.50 -37.30
N LYS A 307 -60.55 -24.11 -37.33
CA LYS A 307 -59.56 -24.49 -36.31
C LYS A 307 -59.93 -23.96 -34.94
N LEU A 308 -60.35 -22.72 -34.83
CA LEU A 308 -60.77 -22.11 -33.57
C LEU A 308 -62.04 -22.78 -33.05
N LEU A 309 -63.00 -23.12 -33.91
CA LEU A 309 -64.17 -23.91 -33.51
C LEU A 309 -63.78 -25.31 -33.03
N LYS A 310 -62.84 -25.98 -33.70
CA LYS A 310 -62.37 -27.29 -33.31
C LYS A 310 -61.56 -27.24 -32.01
N GLN A 311 -60.67 -26.26 -31.87
CA GLN A 311 -59.90 -26.02 -30.67
C GLN A 311 -60.79 -25.64 -29.50
N ILE A 312 -61.77 -24.75 -29.67
CA ILE A 312 -62.78 -24.46 -28.64
C ILE A 312 -63.52 -25.74 -28.24
N LYS A 313 -63.85 -26.62 -29.20
CA LYS A 313 -64.54 -27.87 -28.88
C LYS A 313 -63.65 -28.85 -28.10
N ASP A 314 -62.39 -29.00 -28.51
CA ASP A 314 -61.40 -29.87 -27.87
C ASP A 314 -61.03 -29.32 -26.48
N ASP A 315 -60.75 -28.01 -26.36
CA ASP A 315 -60.50 -27.30 -25.11
C ASP A 315 -61.71 -27.39 -24.18
N ASN A 316 -62.94 -27.24 -24.66
CA ASN A 316 -64.14 -27.34 -23.81
C ASN A 316 -64.37 -28.78 -23.32
N GLN A 317 -63.99 -29.79 -24.13
CA GLN A 317 -63.99 -31.19 -23.71
C GLN A 317 -62.89 -31.48 -22.69
N GLU A 318 -61.70 -30.90 -22.86
CA GLU A 318 -60.58 -31.01 -21.94
C GLU A 318 -60.87 -30.29 -20.62
N ILE A 319 -61.41 -29.06 -20.67
CA ILE A 319 -61.89 -28.30 -19.50
C ILE A 319 -62.93 -29.11 -18.73
N ALA A 320 -63.93 -29.70 -19.39
CA ALA A 320 -64.92 -30.54 -18.71
C ALA A 320 -64.29 -31.79 -18.04
N SER A 321 -63.20 -32.33 -18.61
CA SER A 321 -62.46 -33.44 -18.01
C SER A 321 -61.59 -32.99 -16.83
N MET A 322 -60.93 -31.84 -16.95
CA MET A 322 -60.15 -31.24 -15.88
C MET A 322 -61.04 -30.81 -14.72
N GLU A 323 -62.22 -30.23 -14.99
CA GLU A 323 -63.19 -29.85 -13.96
C GLU A 323 -63.65 -31.07 -13.15
N ARG A 324 -63.89 -32.22 -13.79
CA ARG A 324 -64.19 -33.48 -13.09
C ARG A 324 -63.01 -33.97 -12.24
N GLN A 325 -61.79 -33.92 -12.77
CA GLN A 325 -60.60 -34.28 -12.01
C GLN A 325 -60.39 -33.35 -10.81
N LEU A 326 -60.70 -32.05 -10.98
CA LEU A 326 -60.56 -31.02 -9.96
C LEU A 326 -61.62 -31.17 -8.86
N THR A 327 -62.86 -31.58 -9.20
CA THR A 327 -63.86 -31.98 -8.21
C THR A 327 -63.44 -33.23 -7.44
N ASP A 328 -62.92 -34.26 -8.12
CA ASP A 328 -62.46 -35.49 -7.46
C ASP A 328 -61.26 -35.21 -6.53
N THR A 329 -60.33 -34.35 -6.92
CA THR A 329 -59.21 -33.94 -6.05
C THR A 329 -59.68 -33.09 -4.89
N LYS A 330 -60.65 -32.18 -5.08
CA LYS A 330 -61.25 -31.42 -3.97
C LYS A 330 -61.98 -32.33 -2.98
N GLU A 331 -62.70 -33.35 -3.45
CA GLU A 331 -63.33 -34.34 -2.58
C GLU A 331 -62.31 -35.15 -1.79
N LYS A 332 -61.21 -35.58 -2.42
CA LYS A 332 -60.09 -36.24 -1.73
C LYS A 332 -59.43 -35.34 -0.69
N ILE A 333 -59.22 -34.05 -1.01
CA ILE A 333 -58.68 -33.07 -0.05
C ILE A 333 -59.63 -32.94 1.14
N ASN A 334 -60.94 -32.83 0.90
CA ASN A 334 -61.92 -32.75 1.99
C ASN A 334 -61.98 -34.04 2.83
N GLN A 335 -61.85 -35.21 2.21
CA GLN A 335 -61.73 -36.49 2.91
C GLN A 335 -60.47 -36.52 3.79
N PHE A 336 -59.31 -36.15 3.25
CA PHE A 336 -58.07 -36.10 4.03
C PHE A 336 -58.12 -35.06 5.15
N ILE A 337 -58.77 -33.90 4.93
CA ILE A 337 -58.97 -32.90 6.00
C ILE A 337 -59.84 -33.48 7.11
N GLU A 338 -60.91 -34.20 6.80
CA GLU A 338 -61.77 -34.82 7.82
C GLU A 338 -61.06 -36.00 8.53
N GLU A 339 -60.26 -36.79 7.80
CA GLU A 339 -59.41 -37.82 8.41
C GLU A 339 -58.35 -37.23 9.34
N ILE A 340 -57.69 -36.14 8.94
CA ILE A 340 -56.75 -35.42 9.80
C ILE A 340 -57.49 -34.86 11.02
N ARG A 341 -58.67 -34.26 10.84
CA ARG A 341 -59.47 -33.72 11.94
C ARG A 341 -59.91 -34.82 12.91
N GLN A 342 -60.26 -36.00 12.42
CA GLN A 342 -60.61 -37.15 13.23
C GLN A 342 -59.39 -37.70 13.97
N LEU A 343 -58.24 -37.85 13.29
CA LEU A 343 -56.99 -38.27 13.92
C LEU A 343 -56.51 -37.28 14.99
N ASP A 344 -56.68 -35.97 14.77
CA ASP A 344 -56.38 -34.95 15.78
C ASP A 344 -57.30 -35.07 17.00
N MET A 345 -58.60 -35.33 16.80
CA MET A 345 -59.54 -35.61 17.89
C MET A 345 -59.15 -36.88 18.66
N ASP A 346 -58.82 -37.96 17.96
CA ASP A 346 -58.42 -39.23 18.55
C ASP A 346 -57.08 -39.11 19.31
N LEU A 347 -56.13 -38.32 18.79
CA LEU A 347 -54.87 -38.00 19.46
C LEU A 347 -55.10 -37.13 20.71
N GLU A 348 -56.04 -36.17 20.67
CA GLU A 348 -56.42 -35.40 21.86
C GLU A 348 -57.11 -36.26 22.93
N GLU A 349 -57.97 -37.21 22.54
CA GLU A 349 -58.66 -38.11 23.48
C GLU A 349 -57.72 -39.14 24.10
N HIS A 350 -56.89 -39.81 23.30
CA HIS A 350 -55.98 -40.85 23.80
C HIS A 350 -54.81 -40.31 24.62
N GLN A 351 -54.40 -39.06 24.40
CA GLN A 351 -53.26 -38.47 25.09
C GLN A 351 -53.67 -37.42 26.13
N GLY A 352 -54.91 -37.38 26.62
CA GLY A 352 -55.40 -36.32 27.51
C GLY A 352 -54.42 -35.87 28.61
N GLU A 353 -53.81 -36.80 29.36
CA GLU A 353 -52.83 -36.46 30.41
C GLU A 353 -51.44 -36.10 29.86
N MET A 354 -50.94 -36.83 28.85
CA MET A 354 -49.61 -36.59 28.27
C MET A 354 -49.57 -35.32 27.42
N ASN A 355 -50.65 -35.04 26.70
CA ASN A 355 -50.88 -33.83 25.92
C ASN A 355 -51.13 -32.63 26.85
N GLN A 356 -51.83 -32.80 27.98
CA GLN A 356 -51.88 -31.75 29.01
C GLN A 356 -50.48 -31.42 29.52
N LYS A 357 -49.66 -32.43 29.86
CA LYS A 357 -48.26 -32.21 30.25
C LYS A 357 -47.42 -31.56 29.14
N TYR A 358 -47.62 -31.95 27.88
CA TYR A 358 -46.94 -31.34 26.75
C TYR A 358 -47.38 -29.89 26.52
N LYS A 359 -48.69 -29.59 26.59
CA LYS A 359 -49.24 -28.23 26.52
C LYS A 359 -48.72 -27.37 27.68
N GLU A 360 -48.61 -27.92 28.90
CA GLU A 360 -47.97 -27.23 30.02
C GLU A 360 -46.48 -26.99 29.79
N LEU A 361 -45.75 -27.99 29.27
CA LEU A 361 -44.33 -27.87 29.00
C LEU A 361 -44.05 -26.84 27.89
N LYS A 362 -44.81 -26.87 26.80
CA LYS A 362 -44.73 -25.89 25.71
C LYS A 362 -45.11 -24.49 26.20
N LYS A 363 -46.17 -24.35 26.99
CA LYS A 363 -46.47 -23.05 27.64
C LYS A 363 -45.33 -22.60 28.54
N ARG A 364 -44.68 -23.51 29.25
CA ARG A 364 -43.53 -23.20 30.11
C ARG A 364 -42.31 -22.81 29.31
N GLU A 365 -42.08 -23.45 28.16
CA GLU A 365 -41.04 -23.13 27.19
C GLU A 365 -41.28 -21.75 26.57
N GLU A 366 -42.47 -21.49 26.01
CA GLU A 366 -42.86 -20.17 25.49
C GLU A 366 -42.73 -19.08 26.57
N HIS A 367 -43.09 -19.38 27.82
CA HIS A 367 -42.91 -18.47 28.94
C HIS A 367 -41.43 -18.25 29.29
N MET A 368 -40.58 -19.28 29.15
CA MET A 368 -39.15 -19.19 29.35
C MET A 368 -38.48 -18.38 28.24
N ASP A 369 -38.87 -18.59 26.99
CA ASP A 369 -38.33 -17.86 25.83
C ASP A 369 -38.72 -16.38 25.90
N THR A 370 -40.00 -16.10 26.17
CA THR A 370 -40.47 -14.72 26.41
C THR A 370 -39.74 -14.10 27.60
N PHE A 371 -39.51 -14.86 28.68
CA PHE A 371 -38.72 -14.39 29.82
C PHE A 371 -37.28 -14.10 29.41
N ILE A 372 -36.60 -14.97 28.66
CA ILE A 372 -35.21 -14.78 28.22
C ILE A 372 -35.09 -13.55 27.33
N GLU A 373 -35.97 -13.39 26.33
CA GLU A 373 -35.98 -12.23 25.43
C GLU A 373 -36.22 -10.93 26.21
N THR A 374 -37.14 -10.93 27.18
CA THR A 374 -37.49 -9.73 27.95
C THR A 374 -36.64 -9.50 29.21
N PHE A 375 -35.80 -10.47 29.61
CA PHE A 375 -35.08 -10.43 30.88
C PHE A 375 -34.08 -9.29 30.94
N GLU A 376 -33.25 -9.10 29.91
CA GLU A 376 -32.27 -8.01 29.92
C GLU A 376 -32.91 -6.63 29.81
N GLU A 377 -34.05 -6.52 29.12
CA GLU A 377 -34.81 -5.27 29.08
C GLU A 377 -35.41 -4.96 30.47
N THR A 378 -36.06 -5.93 31.09
CA THR A 378 -36.67 -5.80 32.43
C THR A 378 -35.60 -5.53 33.50
N LYS A 379 -34.46 -6.21 33.44
CA LYS A 379 -33.32 -6.00 34.35
C LYS A 379 -32.77 -4.59 34.21
N ASN A 380 -32.59 -4.08 32.99
CA ASN A 380 -32.13 -2.71 32.77
C ASN A 380 -33.15 -1.68 33.26
N GLN A 381 -34.46 -1.94 33.08
CA GLN A 381 -35.52 -1.08 33.59
C GLN A 381 -35.53 -1.05 35.12
N GLU A 382 -35.41 -2.21 35.78
CA GLU A 382 -35.34 -2.30 37.24
C GLU A 382 -34.06 -1.68 37.81
N LEU A 383 -32.91 -1.82 37.15
CA LEU A 383 -31.67 -1.15 37.55
C LEU A 383 -31.80 0.38 37.46
N LYS A 384 -32.40 0.90 36.38
CA LYS A 384 -32.70 2.33 36.25
C LYS A 384 -33.68 2.80 37.34
N ARG A 385 -34.73 2.02 37.63
CA ARG A 385 -35.70 2.33 38.67
C ARG A 385 -35.07 2.33 40.07
N LYS A 386 -34.22 1.35 40.36
CA LYS A 386 -33.42 1.27 41.59
C LYS A 386 -32.53 2.50 41.74
N ALA A 387 -31.75 2.85 40.70
CA ALA A 387 -30.89 4.02 40.72
C ALA A 387 -31.68 5.32 40.94
N GLN A 388 -32.86 5.45 40.32
CA GLN A 388 -33.74 6.60 40.52
C GLN A 388 -34.28 6.69 41.95
N ILE A 389 -34.69 5.56 42.54
CA ILE A 389 -35.17 5.50 43.93
C ILE A 389 -34.04 5.82 44.89
N GLU A 390 -32.85 5.27 44.67
CA GLU A 390 -31.65 5.57 45.46
C GLU A 390 -31.31 7.06 45.39
N ALA A 391 -31.34 7.68 44.20
CA ALA A 391 -31.15 9.12 44.03
C ALA A 391 -32.23 9.93 44.76
N ASN A 392 -33.49 9.53 44.68
CA ASN A 392 -34.59 10.19 45.38
C ASN A 392 -34.46 10.07 46.91
N ILE A 393 -34.05 8.90 47.43
CA ILE A 393 -33.78 8.69 48.85
C ILE A 393 -32.64 9.60 49.31
N VAL A 394 -31.53 9.66 48.56
CA VAL A 394 -30.39 10.54 48.86
C VAL A 394 -30.84 12.01 48.87
N ALA A 395 -31.62 12.44 47.88
CA ALA A 395 -32.15 13.80 47.83
C ALA A 395 -33.09 14.11 49.02
N LEU A 396 -33.95 13.17 49.41
CA LEU A 396 -34.85 13.32 50.54
C LEU A 396 -34.10 13.32 51.87
N LEU A 397 -33.08 12.47 52.02
CA LEU A 397 -32.18 12.43 53.18
C LEU A 397 -31.35 13.71 53.28
N GLU A 398 -30.83 14.23 52.17
CA GLU A 398 -30.17 15.55 52.15
C GLU A 398 -31.15 16.65 52.56
N HIS A 399 -32.38 16.63 52.05
CA HIS A 399 -33.40 17.62 52.41
C HIS A 399 -33.76 17.53 53.89
N CYS A 400 -34.01 16.32 54.42
CA CYS A 400 -34.27 16.08 55.84
C CYS A 400 -33.07 16.45 56.71
N SER A 401 -31.85 16.09 56.33
CA SER A 401 -30.63 16.42 57.06
C SER A 401 -30.38 17.93 57.10
N ARG A 402 -30.56 18.64 55.97
CA ARG A 402 -30.49 20.10 55.92
C ARG A 402 -31.58 20.73 56.79
N ASN A 403 -32.78 20.14 56.85
CA ASN A 403 -33.88 20.63 57.67
C ASN A 403 -33.66 20.37 59.18
N ILE A 404 -33.17 19.19 59.55
CA ILE A 404 -32.79 18.85 60.94
C ILE A 404 -31.64 19.75 61.40
N ASN A 405 -30.59 19.92 60.60
CA ASN A 405 -29.50 20.84 60.93
C ASN A 405 -30.01 22.28 61.10
N ARG A 406 -30.97 22.75 60.28
CA ARG A 406 -31.61 24.05 60.48
C ARG A 406 -32.40 24.11 61.79
N ILE A 407 -33.07 23.03 62.20
CA ILE A 407 -33.86 22.96 63.45
C ILE A 407 -32.93 22.93 64.68
N GLU A 408 -31.87 22.12 64.66
CA GLU A 408 -30.91 22.03 65.76
C GLU A 408 -30.09 23.32 65.90
N GLN A 409 -29.63 23.91 64.79
CA GLN A 409 -28.92 25.19 64.81
C GLN A 409 -29.80 26.35 65.30
N ILE A 410 -31.13 26.26 65.20
CA ILE A 410 -32.01 27.27 65.80
C ILE A 410 -32.20 27.06 67.31
N SER A 411 -32.02 25.83 67.82
CA SER A 411 -32.44 25.50 69.20
C SER A 411 -31.31 25.49 70.24
N SER A 412 -30.05 25.45 69.85
CA SER A 412 -28.94 25.58 70.81
C SER A 412 -27.70 26.21 70.15
N ILE A 413 -27.60 27.54 70.18
CA ILE A 413 -26.33 28.21 69.89
C ILE A 413 -25.78 28.75 71.21
N THR A 414 -24.80 28.03 71.76
CA THR A 414 -23.93 28.56 72.83
C THR A 414 -22.57 28.95 72.23
N ASN A 415 -21.93 30.01 72.75
CA ASN A 415 -20.67 30.56 72.23
C ASN A 415 -19.50 29.54 72.09
N GLN A 416 -19.53 28.44 72.84
CA GLN A 416 -18.52 27.38 72.73
C GLN A 416 -18.70 26.52 71.46
N GLU A 417 -19.94 26.31 71.02
CA GLU A 417 -20.25 25.64 69.75
C GLU A 417 -19.86 26.50 68.55
N LEU A 418 -19.91 27.84 68.67
CA LEU A 418 -19.49 28.73 67.59
C LEU A 418 -18.02 28.51 67.22
N LYS A 419 -17.16 28.26 68.22
CA LYS A 419 -15.74 28.00 68.00
C LYS A 419 -15.50 26.61 67.39
N MET A 420 -16.22 25.59 67.86
CA MET A 420 -16.19 24.27 67.23
C MET A 420 -16.70 24.29 65.79
N MET A 421 -17.77 25.05 65.51
CA MET A 421 -18.27 25.27 64.16
C MET A 421 -17.26 25.98 63.27
N GLN A 422 -16.46 26.91 63.81
CA GLN A 422 -15.41 27.57 63.05
C GLN A 422 -14.27 26.60 62.69
N ASP A 423 -13.85 25.75 63.63
CA ASP A 423 -12.85 24.72 63.38
C ASP A 423 -13.37 23.67 62.37
N ASP A 424 -14.64 23.29 62.47
CA ASP A 424 -15.29 22.36 61.55
C ASP A 424 -15.46 22.97 60.14
N LEU A 425 -15.79 24.27 60.05
CA LEU A 425 -15.81 25.02 58.78
C LEU A 425 -14.44 25.02 58.12
N ASN A 426 -13.36 25.25 58.87
CA ASN A 426 -11.99 25.20 58.35
C ASN A 426 -11.61 23.79 57.87
N PHE A 427 -11.99 22.76 58.62
CA PHE A 427 -11.78 21.36 58.21
C PHE A 427 -12.54 21.02 56.93
N LYS A 428 -13.84 21.35 56.86
CA LYS A 428 -14.67 21.13 55.67
C LYS A 428 -14.17 21.93 54.47
N SER A 429 -13.72 23.17 54.66
CA SER A 429 -13.11 23.99 53.62
C SER A 429 -11.85 23.33 53.05
N THR A 430 -11.00 22.77 53.92
CA THR A 430 -9.79 22.05 53.51
C THR A 430 -10.13 20.76 52.74
N GLU A 431 -11.14 20.00 53.19
CA GLU A 431 -11.60 18.79 52.50
C GLU A 431 -12.27 19.10 51.15
N VAL A 432 -13.03 20.20 51.05
CA VAL A 432 -13.59 20.67 49.78
C VAL A 432 -12.46 21.07 48.82
N GLN A 433 -11.43 21.74 49.30
CA GLN A 433 -10.27 22.11 48.48
C GLN A 433 -9.49 20.87 48.00
N LYS A 434 -9.34 19.84 48.84
CA LYS A 434 -8.79 18.54 48.42
C LYS A 434 -9.66 17.88 47.36
N SER A 435 -10.98 17.83 47.55
CA SER A 435 -11.92 17.28 46.57
C SER A 435 -11.87 18.02 45.23
N GLN A 436 -11.81 19.35 45.28
CA GLN A 436 -11.66 20.19 44.08
C GLN A 436 -10.34 19.92 43.36
N SER A 437 -9.23 19.76 44.10
CA SER A 437 -7.93 19.35 43.54
C SER A 437 -8.01 17.95 42.91
N THR A 438 -8.64 16.98 43.58
CA THR A 438 -8.85 15.63 43.04
C THR A 438 -9.70 15.65 41.76
N ALA A 439 -10.76 16.46 41.71
CA ALA A 439 -11.60 16.60 40.51
C ALA A 439 -10.84 17.26 39.35
N GLN A 440 -9.98 18.24 39.64
CA GLN A 440 -9.09 18.85 38.64
C GLN A 440 -8.06 17.84 38.12
N ASN A 441 -7.45 17.05 39.01
CA ASN A 441 -6.50 15.99 38.64
C ASN A 441 -7.17 14.90 37.78
N LEU A 442 -8.39 14.47 38.15
CA LEU A 442 -9.18 13.55 37.33
C LEU A 442 -9.49 14.14 35.93
N THR A 443 -9.79 15.44 35.85
CA THR A 443 -10.05 16.10 34.57
C THR A 443 -8.79 16.14 33.70
N SER A 444 -7.63 16.45 34.27
CA SER A 444 -6.36 16.39 33.53
C SER A 444 -5.99 14.97 33.12
N ASP A 445 -6.29 13.97 33.97
CA ASP A 445 -6.06 12.55 33.65
C ASP A 445 -6.96 12.08 32.50
N ILE A 446 -8.23 12.50 32.47
CA ILE A 446 -9.16 12.21 31.37
C ILE A 446 -8.64 12.84 30.07
N GLN A 447 -8.18 14.09 30.10
CA GLN A 447 -7.62 14.75 28.92
C GLN A 447 -6.34 14.06 28.42
N ARG A 448 -5.47 13.63 29.33
CA ARG A 448 -4.27 12.85 28.98
C ARG A 448 -4.66 11.52 28.33
N LEU A 449 -5.60 10.79 28.91
CA LEU A 449 -6.07 9.51 28.36
C LEU A 449 -6.73 9.68 26.98
N GLN A 450 -7.45 10.78 26.76
CA GLN A 450 -8.04 11.10 25.46
C GLN A 450 -6.98 11.40 24.39
N LEU A 451 -5.91 12.11 24.75
CA LEU A 451 -4.76 12.32 23.85
C LEU A 451 -4.02 11.03 23.56
N ASP A 452 -3.86 10.15 24.55
CA ASP A 452 -3.22 8.85 24.36
C ASP A 452 -4.06 7.91 23.49
N LEU A 453 -5.39 7.96 23.61
CA LEU A 453 -6.30 7.25 22.71
C LEU A 453 -6.12 7.71 21.26
N GLN A 454 -6.06 9.02 20.99
CA GLN A 454 -5.81 9.54 19.64
C GLN A 454 -4.45 9.12 19.09
N LYS A 455 -3.40 9.07 19.93
CA LYS A 455 -2.09 8.56 19.52
C LYS A 455 -2.16 7.07 19.19
N MET A 456 -2.92 6.29 19.96
CA MET A 456 -3.11 4.86 19.73
C MET A 456 -3.85 4.60 18.41
N GLU A 457 -4.90 5.37 18.10
CA GLU A 457 -5.60 5.33 16.81
C GLU A 457 -4.66 5.66 15.63
N LEU A 458 -3.79 6.66 15.78
CA LEU A 458 -2.76 7.00 14.79
C LEU A 458 -1.74 5.87 14.59
N LEU A 459 -1.30 5.22 15.68
CA LEU A 459 -0.40 4.08 15.63
C LEU A 459 -1.07 2.86 14.97
N GLU A 460 -2.35 2.61 15.24
CA GLU A 460 -3.13 1.57 14.57
C GLU A 460 -3.20 1.81 13.07
N SER A 461 -3.50 3.05 12.64
CA SER A 461 -3.48 3.42 11.22
C SER A 461 -2.11 3.20 10.58
N LYS A 462 -1.02 3.52 11.27
CA LYS A 462 0.34 3.27 10.77
C LYS A 462 0.67 1.78 10.71
N MET A 463 0.24 1.01 11.70
CA MET A 463 0.47 -0.43 11.77
C MET A 463 -0.27 -1.15 10.63
N THR A 464 -1.50 -0.71 10.32
CA THR A 464 -2.25 -1.25 9.18
C THR A 464 -1.57 -0.91 7.86
N GLU A 465 -1.08 0.33 7.65
CA GLU A 465 -0.29 0.68 6.46
C GLU A 465 0.99 -0.17 6.32
N GLU A 466 1.74 -0.35 7.40
CA GLU A 466 2.95 -1.19 7.42
C GLU A 466 2.61 -2.67 7.16
N GLN A 467 1.51 -3.18 7.70
CA GLN A 467 1.04 -4.53 7.41
C GLN A 467 0.70 -4.71 5.92
N HIS A 468 0.07 -3.71 5.29
CA HIS A 468 -0.21 -3.73 3.85
C HIS A 468 1.08 -3.65 3.03
N SER A 469 2.01 -2.77 3.41
CA SER A 469 3.34 -2.64 2.79
C SER A 469 4.12 -3.95 2.85
N LEU A 470 4.17 -4.59 4.02
CA LEU A 470 4.87 -5.85 4.22
C LEU A 470 4.21 -6.99 3.43
N LYS A 471 2.87 -7.06 3.42
CA LYS A 471 2.14 -8.06 2.61
C LYS A 471 2.38 -7.88 1.11
N SER A 472 2.46 -6.64 0.63
CA SER A 472 2.83 -6.32 -0.76
C SER A 472 4.26 -6.76 -1.07
N LYS A 473 5.21 -6.48 -0.17
CA LYS A 473 6.61 -6.87 -0.31
C LYS A 473 6.80 -8.38 -0.31
N ILE A 474 6.05 -9.11 0.52
CA ILE A 474 6.03 -10.58 0.52
C ILE A 474 5.54 -11.09 -0.84
N LYS A 475 4.44 -10.55 -1.37
CA LYS A 475 3.94 -10.93 -2.71
C LYS A 475 4.99 -10.67 -3.81
N GLN A 476 5.63 -9.49 -3.79
CA GLN A 476 6.70 -9.16 -4.73
C GLN A 476 7.86 -10.17 -4.62
N MET A 477 8.30 -10.49 -3.40
CA MET A 477 9.34 -11.48 -3.18
C MET A 477 8.93 -12.88 -3.65
N THR A 478 7.67 -13.30 -3.48
CA THR A 478 7.18 -14.60 -3.98
C THR A 478 7.24 -14.66 -5.50
N THR A 479 6.77 -13.60 -6.19
CA THR A 479 6.86 -13.50 -7.66
C THR A 479 8.32 -13.47 -8.13
N ASP A 480 9.19 -12.73 -7.44
CA ASP A 480 10.62 -12.71 -7.75
C ASP A 480 11.23 -14.11 -7.57
N LEU A 481 10.88 -14.85 -6.52
CA LEU A 481 11.35 -16.21 -6.30
C LEU A 481 10.91 -17.16 -7.44
N GLU A 482 9.68 -17.05 -7.95
CA GLU A 482 9.22 -17.82 -9.10
C GLU A 482 10.05 -17.50 -10.37
N ILE A 483 10.32 -16.22 -10.62
CA ILE A 483 11.15 -15.77 -11.75
C ILE A 483 12.59 -16.27 -11.62
N TYR A 484 13.18 -16.22 -10.42
CA TYR A 484 14.55 -16.65 -10.18
C TYR A 484 14.72 -18.17 -10.11
N ASN A 485 13.66 -18.93 -9.86
CA ASN A 485 13.70 -20.39 -9.89
C ASN A 485 13.92 -20.90 -11.32
N ASP A 486 13.38 -20.21 -12.34
CA ASP A 486 13.61 -20.51 -13.76
C ASP A 486 14.85 -19.79 -14.32
N LEU A 487 16.02 -20.21 -13.82
CA LEU A 487 17.33 -19.75 -14.29
C LEU A 487 17.53 -19.88 -15.82
N PRO A 488 17.11 -20.97 -16.49
CA PRO A 488 17.20 -21.09 -17.94
C PRO A 488 16.39 -20.04 -18.71
N ALA A 489 15.12 -19.80 -18.35
CA ALA A 489 14.31 -18.78 -19.00
C ALA A 489 14.85 -17.37 -18.74
N LEU A 490 15.30 -17.09 -17.52
CA LEU A 490 15.92 -15.81 -17.16
C LEU A 490 17.18 -15.55 -17.99
N LYS A 491 18.02 -16.57 -18.18
CA LYS A 491 19.22 -16.48 -19.04
C LYS A 491 18.85 -16.23 -20.49
N SER A 492 17.85 -16.93 -21.03
CA SER A 492 17.38 -16.75 -22.40
C SER A 492 16.82 -15.34 -22.65
N SER A 493 15.98 -14.84 -21.73
CA SER A 493 15.44 -13.48 -21.76
C SER A 493 16.55 -12.42 -21.68
N GLY A 494 17.54 -12.63 -20.81
CA GLY A 494 18.72 -11.79 -20.69
C GLY A 494 19.55 -11.74 -21.98
N GLU A 495 19.84 -12.89 -22.58
CA GLU A 495 20.57 -12.96 -23.85
C GLU A 495 19.79 -12.31 -25.01
N GLU A 496 18.47 -12.48 -25.07
CA GLU A 496 17.64 -11.83 -26.07
C GLU A 496 17.63 -10.31 -25.89
N LYS A 497 17.54 -9.82 -24.65
CA LYS A 497 17.61 -8.38 -24.34
C LYS A 497 18.97 -7.78 -24.70
N ILE A 498 20.06 -8.51 -24.43
CA ILE A 498 21.42 -8.09 -24.83
C ILE A 498 21.52 -7.99 -26.35
N LYS A 499 20.99 -8.98 -27.10
CA LYS A 499 20.99 -8.95 -28.56
C LYS A 499 20.18 -7.77 -29.11
N LYS A 500 18.98 -7.52 -28.58
CA LYS A 500 18.13 -6.37 -28.96
C LYS A 500 18.84 -5.04 -28.70
N LEU A 501 19.38 -4.85 -27.49
CA LEU A 501 20.10 -3.63 -27.13
C LEU A 501 21.37 -3.42 -27.96
N HIS A 502 22.07 -4.51 -28.33
CA HIS A 502 23.23 -4.41 -29.21
C HIS A 502 22.85 -3.97 -30.62
N GLN A 503 21.77 -4.52 -31.19
CA GLN A 503 21.24 -4.11 -32.49
C GLN A 503 20.81 -2.63 -32.47
N GLU A 504 20.07 -2.22 -31.44
CA GLU A 504 19.64 -0.83 -31.28
C GLU A 504 20.83 0.13 -31.15
N ARG A 505 21.85 -0.24 -30.35
CA ARG A 505 23.10 0.54 -30.25
C ARG A 505 23.80 0.68 -31.59
N MET A 506 23.84 -0.37 -32.41
CA MET A 506 24.44 -0.30 -33.75
C MET A 506 23.66 0.65 -34.66
N ILE A 507 22.33 0.56 -34.69
CA ILE A 507 21.46 1.45 -35.46
C ILE A 507 21.67 2.91 -35.01
N LEU A 508 21.61 3.20 -33.71
CA LEU A 508 21.84 4.54 -33.18
C LEU A 508 23.24 5.07 -33.49
N SER A 509 24.26 4.19 -33.49
CA SER A 509 25.62 4.57 -33.89
C SER A 509 25.69 4.98 -35.36
N THR A 510 25.02 4.24 -36.25
CA THR A 510 24.94 4.59 -37.68
C THR A 510 24.21 5.92 -37.90
N HIS A 511 23.07 6.14 -37.23
CA HIS A 511 22.35 7.41 -37.27
C HIS A 511 23.20 8.57 -36.76
N ARG A 512 23.90 8.41 -35.62
CA ARG A 512 24.81 9.43 -35.09
C ARG A 512 25.88 9.82 -36.10
N ASN A 513 26.49 8.84 -36.76
CA ASN A 513 27.52 9.09 -37.75
C ASN A 513 26.96 9.76 -39.02
N ALA A 514 25.74 9.41 -39.45
CA ALA A 514 25.06 10.08 -40.56
C ALA A 514 24.74 11.54 -40.22
N PHE A 515 24.15 11.82 -39.06
CA PHE A 515 23.86 13.18 -38.61
C PHE A 515 25.13 14.03 -38.46
N LYS A 516 26.22 13.44 -37.95
CA LYS A 516 27.51 14.14 -37.86
C LYS A 516 27.99 14.62 -39.23
N LYS A 517 27.89 13.77 -40.27
CA LYS A 517 28.26 14.16 -41.65
C LYS A 517 27.37 15.26 -42.21
N ILE A 518 26.07 15.20 -41.94
CA ILE A 518 25.11 16.23 -42.39
C ILE A 518 25.42 17.57 -41.70
N MET A 519 25.65 17.54 -40.38
CA MET A 519 26.00 18.73 -39.60
C MET A 519 27.31 19.36 -40.08
N GLU A 520 28.33 18.55 -40.37
CA GLU A 520 29.60 19.02 -40.90
C GLU A 520 29.43 19.68 -42.27
N LYS A 521 28.62 19.08 -43.16
CA LYS A 521 28.28 19.68 -44.46
C LYS A 521 27.54 21.02 -44.29
N GLN A 522 26.52 21.08 -43.45
CA GLN A 522 25.77 22.31 -43.19
C GLN A 522 26.64 23.39 -42.55
N ASN A 523 27.57 23.03 -41.67
CA ASN A 523 28.49 23.96 -41.05
C ASN A 523 29.50 24.54 -42.07
N ILE A 524 29.96 23.71 -43.02
CA ILE A 524 30.80 24.17 -44.13
C ILE A 524 30.01 25.15 -45.02
N GLU A 525 28.77 24.82 -45.37
CA GLU A 525 27.90 25.72 -46.16
C GLU A 525 27.61 27.03 -45.42
N TYR A 526 27.35 26.97 -44.11
CA TYR A 526 27.13 28.14 -43.26
C TYR A 526 28.38 29.05 -43.19
N GLU A 527 29.55 28.49 -42.90
CA GLU A 527 30.78 29.28 -42.86
C GLU A 527 31.12 29.84 -44.25
N ALA A 528 30.90 29.09 -45.33
CA ALA A 528 31.08 29.60 -46.70
C ALA A 528 30.15 30.78 -47.00
N LEU A 529 28.86 30.68 -46.67
CA LEU A 529 27.88 31.75 -46.88
C LEU A 529 28.20 32.98 -46.00
N LYS A 530 28.65 32.75 -44.77
CA LYS A 530 29.09 33.79 -43.84
C LYS A 530 30.34 34.51 -44.35
N THR A 531 31.33 33.78 -44.86
CA THR A 531 32.51 34.37 -45.51
C THR A 531 32.10 35.18 -46.74
N GLN A 532 31.23 34.64 -47.60
CA GLN A 532 30.74 35.35 -48.77
C GLN A 532 29.97 36.63 -48.40
N LEU A 533 29.21 36.62 -47.29
CA LEU A 533 28.52 37.79 -46.78
C LEU A 533 29.49 38.83 -46.20
N GLN A 534 30.55 38.40 -45.51
CA GLN A 534 31.58 39.29 -44.96
C GLN A 534 32.47 39.90 -46.04
N GLU A 535 32.77 39.16 -47.11
CA GLU A 535 33.52 39.64 -48.28
C GLU A 535 32.68 40.56 -49.18
N ASN A 536 31.35 40.50 -49.07
CA ASN A 536 30.47 41.37 -49.83
C ASN A 536 30.62 42.82 -49.36
N GLU A 537 31.25 43.64 -50.20
CA GLU A 537 31.50 45.05 -49.94
C GLU A 537 30.20 45.82 -49.61
N THR A 538 29.09 45.47 -50.26
CA THR A 538 27.77 46.06 -49.97
C THR A 538 27.27 45.75 -48.56
N HIS A 539 27.51 44.53 -48.05
CA HIS A 539 27.16 44.17 -46.69
C HIS A 539 28.03 44.95 -45.69
N SER A 540 29.34 45.02 -45.96
CA SER A 540 30.27 45.77 -45.12
C SER A 540 29.92 47.27 -45.06
N GLN A 541 29.55 47.85 -46.20
CA GLN A 541 29.02 49.22 -46.28
C GLN A 541 27.70 49.37 -45.52
N LEU A 542 26.76 48.43 -45.66
CA LEU A 542 25.48 48.45 -44.96
C LEU A 542 25.66 48.35 -43.45
N THR A 543 26.50 47.44 -42.94
CA THR A 543 26.82 47.32 -41.51
C THR A 543 27.47 48.60 -40.98
N ASN A 544 28.32 49.25 -41.76
CA ASN A 544 28.92 50.54 -41.40
C ASN A 544 27.87 51.66 -41.35
N LEU A 545 26.95 51.71 -42.31
CA LEU A 545 25.83 52.66 -42.32
C LEU A 545 24.87 52.41 -41.16
N GLU A 546 24.59 51.15 -40.83
CA GLU A 546 23.74 50.77 -39.71
C GLU A 546 24.37 51.17 -38.37
N ARG A 547 25.68 50.96 -38.20
CA ARG A 547 26.41 51.48 -37.02
C ARG A 547 26.41 53.01 -36.95
N LYS A 548 26.59 53.71 -38.07
CA LYS A 548 26.50 55.19 -38.12
C LYS A 548 25.09 55.67 -37.76
N TRP A 549 24.07 55.00 -38.30
CA TRP A 549 22.68 55.31 -38.01
C TRP A 549 22.35 55.10 -36.53
N GLN A 550 22.75 53.96 -35.94
CA GLN A 550 22.61 53.71 -34.49
C GLN A 550 23.29 54.81 -33.64
N HIS A 551 24.49 55.24 -34.02
CA HIS A 551 25.16 56.36 -33.33
C HIS A 551 24.42 57.69 -33.47
N LEU A 552 23.90 58.00 -34.66
CA LEU A 552 23.11 59.21 -34.89
C LEU A 552 21.78 59.17 -34.12
N GLU A 553 21.12 58.01 -34.07
CA GLU A 553 19.91 57.76 -33.28
C GLU A 553 20.18 58.02 -31.79
N GLN A 554 21.27 57.47 -31.26
CA GLN A 554 21.70 57.66 -29.87
C GLN A 554 22.04 59.12 -29.56
N ASN A 555 22.74 59.81 -30.47
CA ASN A 555 23.04 61.24 -30.32
C ASN A 555 21.78 62.11 -30.40
N ASN A 556 20.85 61.79 -31.30
CA ASN A 556 19.60 62.52 -31.44
C ASN A 556 18.74 62.36 -30.17
N PHE A 557 18.70 61.14 -29.62
CA PHE A 557 18.07 60.88 -28.33
C PHE A 557 18.72 61.70 -27.20
N ALA A 558 20.04 61.70 -27.10
CA ALA A 558 20.76 62.49 -26.10
C ALA A 558 20.52 64.01 -26.26
N MET A 559 20.50 64.53 -27.48
CA MET A 559 20.18 65.93 -27.75
C MET A 559 18.73 66.27 -27.40
N LYS A 560 17.77 65.40 -27.70
CA LYS A 560 16.36 65.61 -27.33
C LYS A 560 16.19 65.68 -25.82
N GLU A 561 16.82 64.77 -25.08
CA GLU A 561 16.85 64.81 -23.62
C GLU A 561 17.51 66.09 -23.10
N PHE A 562 18.63 66.51 -23.71
CA PHE A 562 19.32 67.74 -23.33
C PHE A 562 18.46 68.99 -23.59
N ILE A 563 17.80 69.08 -24.75
CA ILE A 563 16.88 70.17 -25.09
C ILE A 563 15.69 70.18 -24.14
N ALA A 564 15.05 69.03 -23.88
CA ALA A 564 13.94 68.93 -22.94
C ALA A 564 14.36 69.42 -21.54
N THR A 565 15.52 68.98 -21.06
CA THR A 565 16.09 69.41 -19.78
C THR A 565 16.35 70.92 -19.77
N LYS A 566 17.00 71.47 -20.80
CA LYS A 566 17.31 72.90 -20.88
C LYS A 566 16.06 73.77 -21.04
N SER A 567 15.06 73.30 -21.78
CA SER A 567 13.75 73.96 -21.89
C SER A 567 13.02 73.97 -20.56
N GLN A 568 13.14 72.92 -19.74
CA GLN A 568 12.56 72.87 -18.41
C GLN A 568 13.30 73.77 -17.41
N GLU A 569 14.64 73.81 -17.46
CA GLU A 569 15.46 74.73 -16.65
C GLU A 569 15.24 76.21 -17.02
N SER A 570 15.06 76.50 -18.31
CA SER A 570 14.88 77.86 -18.82
C SER A 570 13.42 78.31 -18.81
N ASP A 571 12.49 77.49 -18.31
CA ASP A 571 11.09 77.87 -18.22
C ASP A 571 10.89 78.91 -17.10
N TYR A 572 10.94 80.19 -17.50
CA TYR A 572 10.69 81.32 -16.63
C TYR A 572 9.19 81.65 -16.48
N GLN A 573 8.27 80.89 -17.10
CA GLN A 573 6.83 81.12 -16.93
C GLN A 573 6.36 81.06 -15.47
N PRO A 574 6.87 80.17 -14.59
CA PRO A 574 6.53 80.16 -13.18
C PRO A 574 6.98 81.46 -12.49
N ILE A 575 8.20 81.91 -12.77
CA ILE A 575 8.75 83.17 -12.22
C ILE A 575 7.92 84.35 -12.71
N LYS A 576 7.62 84.42 -14.01
CA LYS A 576 6.77 85.45 -14.61
C LYS A 576 5.39 85.48 -13.96
N LYS A 577 4.73 84.33 -13.78
CA LYS A 577 3.45 84.26 -13.07
C LYS A 577 3.57 84.78 -11.64
N ASN A 578 4.64 84.43 -10.92
CA ASN A 578 4.84 84.87 -9.54
C ASN A 578 5.06 86.39 -9.45
N VAL A 579 5.91 86.95 -10.32
CA VAL A 579 6.12 88.41 -10.43
C VAL A 579 4.82 89.13 -10.81
N THR A 580 4.06 88.60 -11.77
CA THR A 580 2.77 89.20 -12.15
C THR A 580 1.78 89.16 -10.98
N LYS A 581 1.79 88.09 -10.18
CA LYS A 581 0.97 87.96 -8.97
C LYS A 581 1.38 88.94 -7.88
N GLN A 582 2.69 89.11 -7.64
CA GLN A 582 3.22 90.10 -6.71
C GLN A 582 2.88 91.53 -7.16
N ILE A 583 2.98 91.84 -8.45
CA ILE A 583 2.55 93.14 -9.00
C ILE A 583 1.05 93.34 -8.78
N ALA A 584 0.22 92.31 -9.00
CA ALA A 584 -1.21 92.40 -8.75
C ALA A 584 -1.54 92.59 -7.26
N GLU A 585 -0.83 91.91 -6.35
CA GLU A 585 -0.97 92.11 -4.90
C GLU A 585 -0.51 93.50 -4.48
N TYR A 586 0.62 93.99 -5.00
CA TYR A 586 1.14 95.32 -4.70
C TYR A 586 0.23 96.43 -5.22
N ASN A 587 -0.31 96.26 -6.43
CA ASN A 587 -1.32 97.16 -6.98
C ASN A 587 -2.60 97.13 -6.14
N LYS A 588 -3.00 95.95 -5.64
CA LYS A 588 -4.17 95.82 -4.76
C LYS A 588 -3.94 96.54 -3.43
N THR A 589 -2.79 96.39 -2.79
CA THR A 589 -2.48 97.14 -1.55
C THR A 589 -2.38 98.64 -1.78
N ILE A 590 -1.87 99.10 -2.93
CA ILE A 590 -1.89 100.53 -3.28
C ILE A 590 -3.32 101.04 -3.44
N VAL A 591 -4.20 100.30 -4.13
CA VAL A 591 -5.61 100.67 -4.29
C VAL A 591 -6.35 100.68 -2.96
N ASP A 592 -6.13 99.67 -2.11
CA ASP A 592 -6.72 99.60 -0.77
C ASP A 592 -6.24 100.77 0.11
N ALA A 593 -4.96 101.16 0.02
CA ALA A 593 -4.41 102.33 0.73
C ALA A 593 -5.02 103.66 0.24
N LEU A 594 -5.21 103.82 -1.07
CA LEU A 594 -5.88 104.98 -1.65
C LEU A 594 -7.36 105.05 -1.23
N HIS A 595 -8.07 103.92 -1.19
CA HIS A 595 -9.45 103.89 -0.70
C HIS A 595 -9.55 104.20 0.81
N SER A 596 -8.61 103.72 1.64
CA SER A 596 -8.58 104.10 3.06
C SER A 596 -8.29 105.59 3.29
N THR A 597 -7.58 106.24 2.36
CA THR A 597 -7.26 107.68 2.46
C THR A 597 -8.42 108.56 1.99
N SER A 598 -9.29 108.06 1.10
CA SER A 598 -10.50 108.77 0.62
C SER A 598 -11.69 108.69 1.59
N GLY A 599 -11.59 107.95 2.71
CA GLY A 599 -12.66 107.76 3.68
C GLY A 599 -12.61 108.64 4.93
N ASN A 600 -11.61 109.53 5.04
CA ASN A 600 -11.51 110.59 6.06
C ASN A 600 -11.68 111.96 5.38
#